data_AF-A0A3N0GNR1-F1
#
_entry.id   AF-A0A3N0GNR1-F1
#
_cell.length_a   1.000
_cell.length_b   1.000
_cell.length_c   1.000
_cell.angle_alpha   90.00
_cell.angle_beta   90.00
_cell.angle_gamma   90.00
#
_symmetry.space_group_name_H-M   'P 1'
#
loop_
_entity.id
_entity.type
_entity.pdbx_description
1 polymer ?
#
loop_
_entity_poly.entity_id
_entity_poly.type
_entity_poly.pdbx_seq_one_letter_code
_entity_poly.pdbx_strand_id
1 'polypeptide(L)' 'MSTVRPDELVLQIVRDLETEHEFVLRVPARPLQGVIDVKWAIKTAAQVLGRPVEAFERRADGHVILVASLT' A
#
# COMPACT_ATOMS: atom_id res chain seq x y z
N MET A 1 -9.64 13.55 -11.65
CA MET A 1 -8.74 12.46 -11.18
C MET A 1 -9.37 11.90 -9.92
N SER A 2 -9.77 10.62 -9.93
CA SER A 2 -10.38 10.00 -8.74
C SER A 2 -9.30 9.80 -7.69
N THR A 3 -9.38 10.53 -6.57
CA THR A 3 -8.58 10.22 -5.38
C THR A 3 -9.15 8.94 -4.80
N VAL A 4 -8.45 7.81 -4.99
CA VAL A 4 -8.80 6.53 -4.36
C VAL A 4 -8.96 6.78 -2.86
N ARG A 5 -10.10 6.37 -2.28
CA ARG A 5 -10.33 6.61 -0.85
C ARG A 5 -9.45 5.65 -0.04
N PRO A 6 -8.92 6.07 1.12
CA PRO A 6 -8.07 5.21 1.96
C PRO A 6 -8.70 3.84 2.28
N ASP A 7 -10.02 3.79 2.50
CA ASP A 7 -10.73 2.53 2.80
C ASP A 7 -10.77 1.56 1.61
N GLU A 8 -10.94 2.07 0.39
CA GLU A 8 -10.91 1.25 -0.83
C GLU A 8 -9.51 0.67 -1.07
N LEU A 9 -8.48 1.44 -0.71
CA LEU A 9 -7.10 1.02 -0.80
C LEU A 9 -6.78 -0.10 0.19
N VAL A 10 -7.33 -0.06 1.41
CA VAL A 10 -7.20 -1.16 2.38
C VAL A 10 -7.78 -2.46 1.81
N LEU A 11 -8.99 -2.40 1.27
CA LEU A 11 -9.65 -3.57 0.68
C LEU A 11 -8.88 -4.15 -0.50
N GLN A 12 -8.31 -3.28 -1.35
CA GLN A 12 -7.45 -3.72 -2.44
C GLN A 12 -6.20 -4.43 -1.92
N ILE A 13 -5.48 -3.84 -0.96
CA ILE A 13 -4.26 -4.44 -0.40
C ILE A 13 -4.56 -5.78 0.25
N VAL A 14 -5.64 -5.89 1.03
CA VAL A 14 -6.07 -7.17 1.63
C VAL A 14 -6.26 -8.23 0.55
N ARG A 15 -6.99 -7.90 -0.51
CA ARG A 15 -7.25 -8.82 -1.62
C ARG A 15 -5.97 -9.24 -2.35
N ASP A 16 -5.11 -8.29 -2.67
CA ASP A 16 -3.86 -8.55 -3.40
C ASP A 16 -2.92 -9.41 -2.55
N LEU A 17 -2.81 -9.13 -1.24
CA LEU A 17 -2.04 -9.97 -0.32
C LEU A 17 -2.62 -11.38 -0.17
N GLU A 18 -3.94 -11.56 -0.10
CA GLU A 18 -4.55 -12.91 -0.02
C GLU A 18 -4.38 -13.72 -1.30
N THR A 19 -4.39 -13.07 -2.47
CA THR A 19 -4.40 -13.75 -3.77
C THR A 19 -3.00 -13.90 -4.37
N GLU A 20 -2.19 -12.86 -4.31
CA GLU A 20 -0.88 -12.76 -4.94
C GLU A 20 0.28 -12.77 -3.93
N HIS A 21 0.00 -12.74 -2.62
CA HIS A 21 0.98 -12.64 -1.53
C HIS A 21 1.84 -11.37 -1.54
N GLU A 22 1.62 -10.48 -2.51
CA GLU A 22 2.33 -9.23 -2.69
C GLU A 22 1.37 -8.14 -3.18
N PHE A 23 1.62 -6.91 -2.76
CA PHE A 23 0.98 -5.70 -3.24
C PHE A 23 2.05 -4.71 -3.68
N VAL A 24 1.89 -4.11 -4.87
CA VAL A 24 2.81 -3.11 -5.41
C VAL A 24 2.04 -1.89 -5.89
N LEU A 25 2.39 -0.71 -5.37
CA LEU A 25 1.80 0.54 -5.82
C LEU A 25 2.85 1.63 -6.04
N ARG A 26 2.78 2.27 -7.21
CA ARG A 26 3.53 3.47 -7.53
C ARG A 26 2.66 4.70 -7.29
N VAL A 27 3.11 5.59 -6.41
CA VAL A 27 2.46 6.87 -6.13
C VAL A 27 3.38 8.05 -6.40
N PRO A 28 2.87 9.21 -6.83
CA PRO A 28 3.66 10.43 -6.89
C PRO A 28 4.26 10.77 -5.51
N ALA A 29 5.53 11.20 -5.48
CA ALA A 29 6.17 11.59 -4.23
C ALA A 29 5.60 12.91 -3.65
N ARG A 30 4.82 13.65 -4.46
CA ARG A 30 4.12 14.86 -4.05
C ARG A 30 2.69 14.90 -4.64
N PRO A 31 1.68 15.33 -3.85
CA PRO A 31 1.78 15.67 -2.42
C PRO A 31 2.06 14.43 -1.55
N LEU A 32 2.74 14.63 -0.42
CA LEU A 32 3.13 13.54 0.49
C LEU A 32 1.93 12.74 1.03
N GLN A 33 0.73 13.34 1.03
CA GLN A 33 -0.49 12.72 1.55
C GLN A 33 -0.76 11.35 0.93
N GLY A 34 -0.62 11.21 -0.39
CA GLY A 34 -0.85 9.91 -1.05
C GLY A 34 0.10 8.81 -0.56
N VAL A 35 1.36 9.14 -0.29
CA VAL A 35 2.32 8.17 0.29
C VAL A 35 1.93 7.80 1.72
N ILE A 36 1.43 8.77 2.51
CA ILE A 36 0.97 8.54 3.88
C ILE A 36 -0.26 7.63 3.89
N ASP A 37 -1.23 7.89 3.01
CA ASP A 37 -2.46 7.12 2.92
C ASP A 37 -2.17 5.65 2.57
N VAL A 38 -1.26 5.39 1.62
CA VAL A 38 -0.89 4.02 1.25
C VAL A 38 -0.17 3.30 2.39
N LYS A 39 0.75 3.97 3.08
CA LYS A 39 1.42 3.37 4.25
C LYS A 39 0.46 3.03 5.37
N TRP A 40 -0.50 3.92 5.63
CA TRP A 40 -1.56 3.66 6.58
C TRP A 40 -2.40 2.47 6.14
N ALA A 41 -2.79 2.40 4.86
CA ALA A 41 -3.60 1.32 4.33
C ALA A 41 -2.89 -0.05 4.40
N ILE A 42 -1.59 -0.12 4.10
CA ILE A 42 -0.78 -1.35 4.25
C ILE A 42 -0.78 -1.82 5.71
N LYS A 43 -0.58 -0.89 6.66
CA LYS A 43 -0.60 -1.22 8.09
C LYS A 43 -1.98 -1.74 8.54
N THR A 44 -3.05 -1.09 8.09
CA THR A 44 -4.42 -1.51 8.39
C THR A 44 -4.73 -2.87 7.77
N ALA A 45 -4.31 -3.13 6.52
CA ALA A 45 -4.47 -4.42 5.87
C ALA A 45 -3.79 -5.56 6.64
N ALA A 46 -2.57 -5.34 7.15
CA ALA A 46 -1.88 -6.30 8.01
C ALA A 46 -2.68 -6.62 9.28
N GLN A 47 -3.29 -5.60 9.90
CA GLN A 47 -4.16 -5.79 11.07
C GLN A 47 -5.43 -6.57 10.74
N VAL A 48 -6.07 -6.28 9.60
CA VAL A 48 -7.26 -6.99 9.13
C VAL A 48 -6.97 -8.46 8.84
N LEU A 49 -5.83 -8.75 8.20
CA LEU A 49 -5.40 -10.11 7.90
C LEU A 49 -4.97 -10.91 9.14
N GLY A 50 -4.67 -10.24 10.26
CA GLY A 50 -4.10 -10.88 11.44
C GLY A 50 -2.72 -11.51 11.18
N ARG A 51 -2.02 -11.04 10.15
CA ARG A 51 -0.74 -11.60 9.68
C ARG A 51 0.33 -10.50 9.57
N PRO A 52 1.60 -10.84 9.83
CA PRO A 52 2.70 -9.94 9.55
C PRO A 52 2.81 -9.65 8.05
N VAL A 53 2.97 -8.38 7.72
CA VAL A 53 3.22 -7.87 6.36
C VAL A 53 4.53 -7.10 6.40
N GLU A 54 5.48 -7.49 5.57
CA GLU A 54 6.68 -6.71 5.34
C GLU A 54 6.39 -5.62 4.32
N ALA A 55 6.91 -4.41 4.52
CA ALA A 55 6.70 -3.29 3.62
C ALA A 55 8.02 -2.59 3.30
N PHE A 56 8.27 -2.38 2.01
CA PHE A 56 9.45 -1.71 1.49
C PHE A 56 9.08 -0.49 0.66
N GLU A 57 9.91 0.56 0.75
CA GLU A 57 9.76 1.80 -0.01
C GLU A 57 10.98 2.02 -0.91
N ARG A 58 10.73 2.22 -2.21
CA ARG A 58 11.74 2.69 -3.17
C ARG A 58 11.35 4.04 -3.76
N ARG A 59 12.29 4.99 -3.79
CA ARG A 59 12.11 6.29 -4.46
C ARG A 59 12.79 6.30 -5.81
N ALA A 60 12.08 6.76 -6.85
CA ALA A 60 12.63 6.93 -8.19
C ALA A 60 11.80 7.94 -8.99
N ASP A 61 12.45 8.82 -9.75
CA ASP A 61 11.83 9.67 -10.77
C ASP A 61 10.58 10.44 -10.30
N GLY A 62 10.64 11.06 -9.13
CA GLY A 62 9.52 11.81 -8.55
C GLY A 62 8.36 10.96 -8.02
N HIS A 63 8.56 9.64 -7.92
CA HIS A 63 7.59 8.67 -7.40
C HIS A 63 8.15 7.88 -6.22
N VAL A 64 7.24 7.32 -5.46
CA VAL A 64 7.49 6.33 -4.42
C VAL A 64 6.80 5.05 -4.83
N ILE A 65 7.54 3.95 -4.85
CA ILE A 65 7.03 2.60 -5.05
C ILE A 65 6.96 1.95 -3.66
N LEU A 66 5.76 1.54 -3.27
CA LEU A 66 5.50 0.82 -2.03
C LEU A 66 5.21 -0.64 -2.39
N VAL A 67 5.98 -1.55 -1.81
CA VAL A 67 5.79 -2.99 -1.92
C VAL A 67 5.40 -3.51 -0.55
N ALA A 68 4.40 -4.36 -0.47
CA ALA A 68 4.01 -5.06 0.74
C ALA A 68 3.86 -6.55 0.47
N SER A 69 4.34 -7.42 1.34
CA SER A 69 4.28 -8.88 1.15
C SER A 69 3.94 -9.61 2.43
N LEU A 70 3.18 -10.70 2.33
CA LEU A 70 2.93 -11.60 3.46
C LEU A 70 4.15 -12.46 3.73
N THR A 71 4.54 -12.55 5.00
CA THR A 71 5.49 -13.55 5.50
C THR A 71 4.83 -14.86 5.89
#